data_AF-A0A370GMZ8-F1
#
_entry.id   AF-A0A370GMZ8-F1
#
_cell.length_a   1.000
_cell.length_b   1.000
_cell.length_c   1.000
_cell.angle_alpha   90.00
_cell.angle_beta   90.00
_cell.angle_gamma   90.00
#
_symmetry.space_group_name_H-M   'P 1'
#
loop_
_entity.id
_entity.type
_entity.pdbx_description
1 polymer ?
#
loop_
_entity_poly.entity_id
_entity_poly.type
_entity_poly.pdbx_seq_one_letter_code
_entity_poly.pdbx_strand_id
1 'polypeptide(L)' 'MPFSNGVTSGRDIRGPGSAAPRRIRHIRIETGAFALDYQACAEQIADIVAELGANAGIVVTVDDDVRPDLPPLPCAALWD' A
#
# COMPACT_ATOMS: atom_id res chain seq x y z
N MET A 1 -32.56 2.10 -39.25
CA MET A 1 -31.25 2.78 -39.08
C MET A 1 -30.99 2.92 -37.58
N PRO A 2 -30.11 2.12 -36.94
CA PRO A 2 -29.61 2.41 -35.60
C PRO A 2 -28.31 3.22 -35.70
N PHE A 3 -28.22 4.35 -35.02
CA PHE A 3 -26.99 5.14 -34.92
C PHE A 3 -26.15 4.64 -33.75
N SER A 4 -25.06 3.95 -34.07
CA SER A 4 -23.92 3.75 -33.18
C SER A 4 -23.27 5.10 -32.92
N ASN A 5 -23.06 5.47 -31.66
CA ASN A 5 -22.06 6.50 -31.33
C ASN A 5 -21.23 6.01 -30.16
N GLY A 6 -20.02 5.57 -30.49
CA GLY A 6 -18.97 5.27 -29.52
C GLY A 6 -18.49 6.55 -28.87
N VAL A 7 -18.37 6.52 -27.56
CA VAL A 7 -17.50 7.44 -26.82
C VAL A 7 -16.20 6.69 -26.58
N THR A 8 -15.17 7.10 -27.32
CA THR A 8 -13.79 6.66 -27.20
C THR A 8 -13.28 7.06 -25.82
N SER A 9 -13.06 6.05 -24.97
CA SER A 9 -12.47 6.19 -23.64
C SER A 9 -11.13 6.91 -23.72
N GLY A 10 -10.94 7.87 -22.82
CA GLY A 10 -9.76 8.72 -22.75
C GLY A 10 -8.47 7.91 -22.63
N ARG A 11 -7.47 8.34 -23.39
CA ARG A 11 -6.15 7.74 -23.55
C ARG A 11 -5.50 7.30 -22.23
N ASP A 12 -5.05 6.06 -22.27
CA ASP A 12 -4.01 5.42 -21.49
C ASP A 12 -2.84 6.36 -21.14
N ILE A 13 -2.62 6.57 -19.85
CA ILE A 13 -1.31 6.93 -19.33
C ILE A 13 -0.99 5.85 -18.29
N ARG A 14 0.10 5.11 -18.54
CA ARG A 14 0.69 4.02 -17.74
C ARG A 14 0.18 2.61 -18.11
N GLY A 15 1.08 1.83 -18.71
CA GLY A 15 0.81 0.52 -19.30
C GLY A 15 0.40 -0.57 -18.29
N PRO A 16 0.14 -1.80 -18.76
CA PRO A 16 -0.39 -2.88 -17.95
C PRO A 16 0.70 -3.46 -17.06
N GLY A 17 1.02 -2.75 -15.98
CA GLY A 17 1.56 -3.39 -14.80
C GLY A 17 0.47 -4.31 -14.28
N SER A 18 0.61 -5.60 -14.55
CA SER A 18 -0.21 -6.65 -13.96
C SER A 18 -0.13 -6.53 -12.45
N ALA A 19 -1.02 -5.73 -11.86
CA ALA A 19 -1.19 -5.65 -10.42
C ALA A 19 -1.83 -6.97 -10.01
N ALA A 20 -1.00 -7.98 -9.79
CA ALA A 20 -1.34 -9.04 -8.86
C ALA A 20 -1.98 -8.37 -7.63
N PRO A 21 -3.10 -8.88 -7.10
CA PRO A 21 -3.83 -8.19 -6.04
C PRO A 21 -2.83 -7.80 -4.96
N ARG A 22 -2.60 -6.49 -4.79
CA ARG A 22 -1.66 -5.95 -3.82
C ARG A 22 -2.16 -6.43 -2.47
N ARG A 23 -1.57 -7.51 -1.97
CA ARG A 23 -2.01 -8.14 -0.72
C ARG A 23 -1.72 -7.14 0.38
N ILE A 24 -2.80 -6.55 0.88
CA ILE A 24 -2.75 -5.69 2.05
C ILE A 24 -2.39 -6.57 3.24
N ARG A 25 -1.53 -6.06 4.10
CA ARG A 25 -1.06 -6.68 5.33
C ARG A 25 -1.08 -5.63 6.43
N HIS A 26 -1.21 -6.11 7.66
CA HIS A 26 -1.04 -5.26 8.82
C HIS A 26 0.45 -5.05 9.07
N ILE A 27 0.81 -3.81 9.35
CA ILE A 27 2.14 -3.43 9.77
C ILE A 27 2.03 -2.64 11.06
N ARG A 28 2.82 -3.08 12.03
CA ARG A 28 2.95 -2.47 13.34
C ARG A 28 4.35 -1.87 13.45
N ILE A 29 4.41 -0.56 13.64
CA ILE A 29 5.67 0.17 13.79
C ILE A 29 5.77 0.60 15.25
N GLU A 30 6.79 0.12 15.94
CA GLU A 30 7.03 0.39 17.36
C GLU A 30 8.28 1.24 17.50
N THR A 31 8.16 2.35 18.23
CA THR A 31 9.25 3.31 18.48
C THR A 31 9.27 3.67 19.96
N GLY A 32 10.07 2.94 20.74
CA GLY A 32 10.12 3.09 22.20
C GLY A 32 8.76 2.80 22.86
N ALA A 33 8.07 3.85 23.30
CA ALA A 33 6.76 3.75 23.96
C ALA A 33 5.56 3.90 22.99
N PHE A 34 5.81 4.20 21.72
CA PHE A 34 4.76 4.37 20.71
C PHE A 34 4.63 3.14 19.84
N ALA A 35 3.39 2.75 19.55
CA ALA A 35 3.07 1.75 18.56
C ALA A 35 2.04 2.30 17.60
N LEU A 36 2.29 2.15 16.30
CA LEU A 36 1.40 2.58 15.23
C LEU A 36 1.03 1.38 14.38
N ASP A 37 -0.27 1.18 14.19
CA ASP A 37 -0.84 0.05 13.44
C ASP A 37 -1.43 0.58 12.12
N TYR A 38 -0.93 0.08 11.00
CA TYR A 38 -1.34 0.50 9.66
C TYR A 38 -1.60 -0.70 8.74
N GLN A 39 -2.24 -0.43 7.61
CA GLN A 39 -2.38 -1.38 6.52
C GLN A 39 -1.53 -0.95 5.32
N ALA A 40 -0.76 -1.87 4.74
CA ALA A 40 0.04 -1.62 3.55
C ALA A 40 0.25 -2.85 2.68
N CYS A 41 0.67 -2.61 1.43
CA CYS A 41 1.01 -3.65 0.48
C CYS A 41 2.40 -4.22 0.77
N ALA A 42 2.66 -5.45 0.34
CA ALA A 42 3.98 -6.09 0.50
C ALA A 42 5.17 -5.23 -0.01
N GLU A 43 5.01 -4.53 -1.13
CA GLU A 43 6.05 -3.64 -1.68
C GLU A 43 6.34 -2.45 -0.75
N GLN A 44 5.29 -1.79 -0.25
CA GLN A 44 5.41 -0.67 0.70
C GLN A 44 6.03 -1.13 2.01
N ILE A 45 5.62 -2.30 2.50
CA ILE A 45 6.17 -2.88 3.73
C ILE A 45 7.66 -3.17 3.57
N ALA A 46 8.09 -3.71 2.43
CA ALA A 46 9.51 -3.97 2.19
C ALA A 46 10.35 -2.68 2.22
N ASP A 47 9.84 -1.61 1.61
CA ASP A 47 10.47 -0.29 1.58
C ASP A 47 10.56 0.31 3.00
N ILE A 48 9.45 0.28 3.75
CA ILE A 48 9.37 0.74 5.13
C ILE A 48 10.28 -0.06 6.05
N VAL A 49 10.35 -1.39 5.90
CA VAL A 49 11.26 -2.23 6.68
C VAL A 49 12.72 -1.92 6.33
N ALA A 50 13.03 -1.63 5.07
CA ALA A 50 14.38 -1.24 4.67
C ALA A 50 14.79 0.11 5.27
N GLU A 51 13.91 1.11 5.20
CA GLU A 51 14.19 2.48 5.67
C GLU A 51 14.14 2.59 7.21
N LEU A 52 13.08 2.07 7.84
CA LEU A 52 12.89 2.17 9.29
C LEU A 52 13.66 1.09 10.04
N GLY A 53 13.87 -0.09 9.45
CA GLY A 53 14.70 -1.14 10.06
C GLY A 53 16.18 -0.73 10.19
N ALA A 54 16.64 0.23 9.39
CA ALA A 54 17.97 0.82 9.53
C ALA A 54 18.09 1.80 10.73
N ASN A 55 16.97 2.24 11.30
CA ASN A 55 16.95 3.20 12.41
C ASN A 55 16.96 2.48 13.77
N ALA A 56 17.96 2.78 14.60
CA ALA A 56 18.07 2.20 15.93
C ALA A 56 16.89 2.62 16.83
N GLY A 57 16.10 1.65 17.29
CA GLY A 57 14.97 1.87 18.18
C GLY A 57 13.60 1.81 17.51
N ILE A 58 13.54 1.44 16.23
CA ILE A 58 12.29 1.18 15.50
C ILE A 58 12.17 -0.31 15.24
N VAL A 59 11.08 -0.91 15.72
CA VAL A 59 10.73 -2.32 15.47
C VAL A 59 9.54 -2.33 14.53
N VAL A 60 9.70 -2.98 13.38
CA VAL A 60 8.62 -3.13 12.39
C VAL A 60 8.17 -4.57 12.38
N THR A 61 6.93 -4.81 12.78
CA THR A 61 6.29 -6.13 12.78
C THR A 61 5.26 -6.16 11.66
N VAL A 62 5.21 -7.26 10.90
CA VAL A 62 4.29 -7.44 9.78
C VAL A 62 3.44 -8.67 10.07
N ASP A 63 2.13 -8.50 10.00
CA ASP A 63 1.17 -9.57 10.18
C ASP A 63 0.18 -9.63 9.00
N ASP A 64 -0.35 -10.83 8.72
CA ASP A 64 -1.37 -11.02 7.69
C ASP A 64 -2.80 -10.81 8.25
N ASP A 65 -2.97 -10.47 9.55
CA ASP A 65 -4.23 -10.08 10.20
C ASP A 65 -4.66 -8.66 9.81
N VAL A 66 -5.18 -8.52 8.60
CA VAL A 66 -5.70 -7.25 8.09
C VAL A 66 -7.04 -6.93 8.73
N ARG A 67 -7.04 -6.00 9.69
CA ARG A 67 -8.26 -5.51 10.33
C ARG A 67 -8.86 -4.33 9.55
N PRO A 68 -10.14 -4.37 9.16
CA PRO A 68 -10.76 -3.31 8.35
C PRO A 68 -10.87 -1.95 9.05
N ASP A 69 -10.78 -1.92 10.39
CA ASP A 69 -10.79 -0.69 11.20
C ASP A 69 -9.45 0.07 11.20
N LEU A 70 -8.36 -0.53 10.72
CA LEU A 70 -7.05 0.11 10.76
C LEU A 70 -6.88 1.10 9.60
N PRO A 71 -6.26 2.27 9.81
CA PRO A 71 -5.99 3.19 8.72
C PRO A 71 -4.95 2.61 7.74
N PRO A 72 -5.05 2.94 6.44
CA PRO A 72 -3.96 2.67 5.51
C PRO A 72 -2.73 3.51 5.89
N LEU A 73 -1.56 3.07 5.45
CA LEU A 73 -0.32 3.77 5.73
C LEU A 73 -0.38 5.20 5.20
N PRO A 74 -0.01 6.21 6.02
CA PRO A 74 0.13 7.57 5.53
C PRO A 74 1.15 7.57 4.39
N CYS A 75 0.81 8.27 3.31
CA CYS A 75 1.58 8.28 2.06
C CYS A 75 1.50 7.01 1.20
N ALA A 76 0.66 6.01 1.48
CA ALA A 76 0.49 4.84 0.61
C ALA A 76 0.23 5.22 -0.87
N ALA A 77 -0.44 6.34 -1.11
CA ALA A 77 -0.71 6.89 -2.44
C ALA A 77 0.54 7.48 -3.16
N LEU A 78 1.66 7.68 -2.46
CA LEU A 78 2.94 8.08 -3.09
C LEU A 78 3.64 6.91 -3.81
N TRP A 79 3.29 5.67 -3.48
CA TRP A 79 3.75 4.46 -4.16
C TRP A 79 2.82 4.04 -5.32
N ASP A 80 1.96 4.95 -5.79
CA ASP A 80 1.08 4.73 -6.94
C ASP A 80 1.84 4.81 -8.27
#